data_AF-A0A962T3P4-F1
#
_entry.id   AF-A0A962T3P4-F1
#
_cell.length_a   1.000
_cell.length_b   1.000
_cell.length_c   1.000
_cell.angle_alpha   90.00
_cell.angle_beta   90.00
_cell.angle_gamma   90.00
#
_symmetry.space_group_name_H-M   'P 1'
#
loop_
_entity.id
_entity.type
_entity.pdbx_description
1 polymer ?
#
loop_
_entity_poly.entity_id
_entity_poly.type
_entity_poly.pdbx_seq_one_letter_code
_entity_poly.pdbx_strand_id
1 'polypeptide(L)'
;MEANRITDFFIWDLRRIFTAHEVAYLWFGLQPNYGNDHPGNITSFVLALSETQLRSELLLTGDTGRRYYTDSHGKRMEAWVQESPDYERASLRSWAERIGQKPLFLFPEYREPLPLDNAAIVSCGNED
;
A
#
# COMPACT_ATOMS: atom_id res chain seq x y z
N MET A 1 -10.93 14.79 9.34
CA MET A 1 -9.70 14.97 8.53
C MET A 1 -10.05 14.74 7.08
N GLU A 2 -9.66 15.65 6.19
CA GLU A 2 -9.69 15.39 4.74
C GLU A 2 -8.42 14.62 4.38
N ALA A 3 -8.58 13.42 3.81
CA ALA A 3 -7.45 12.68 3.27
C ALA A 3 -7.14 13.22 1.87
N ASN A 4 -5.87 13.53 1.61
CA ASN A 4 -5.45 14.05 0.31
C ASN A 4 -5.52 12.97 -0.76
N ARG A 5 -6.05 13.29 -1.94
CA ARG A 5 -6.03 12.40 -3.10
C ARG A 5 -4.59 12.20 -3.58
N ILE A 6 -4.29 11.01 -4.10
CA ILE A 6 -3.01 10.71 -4.74
C ILE A 6 -2.95 11.45 -6.07
N THR A 7 -1.92 12.26 -6.26
CA THR A 7 -1.65 12.96 -7.52
C THR A 7 -0.67 12.20 -8.41
N ASP A 8 0.19 11.37 -7.82
CA ASP A 8 1.15 10.54 -8.53
C ASP A 8 1.31 9.18 -7.82
N PHE A 9 1.27 8.12 -8.61
CA PHE A 9 1.41 6.74 -8.14
C PHE A 9 2.82 6.17 -8.33
N PHE A 10 3.77 6.93 -8.89
CA PHE A 10 5.11 6.46 -9.24
C PHE A 10 5.82 5.68 -8.12
N ILE A 11 5.83 6.24 -6.91
CA ILE A 11 6.46 5.58 -5.75
C ILE A 11 5.74 4.26 -5.42
N TRP A 12 4.41 4.24 -5.52
CA TRP A 12 3.60 3.07 -5.25
C TRP A 12 3.82 1.99 -6.31
N ASP A 13 4.00 2.35 -7.58
CA ASP A 13 4.33 1.43 -8.67
C ASP A 13 5.63 0.66 -8.48
N LEU A 14 6.58 1.20 -7.72
CA LEU A 14 7.83 0.51 -7.41
C LEU A 14 7.70 -0.46 -6.23
N ARG A 15 6.65 -0.36 -5.40
CA ARG A 15 6.49 -1.17 -4.18
C ARG A 15 5.89 -2.54 -4.46
N ARG A 16 6.41 -3.57 -3.79
CA ARG A 16 5.89 -4.95 -3.88
C ARG A 16 5.06 -5.36 -2.67
N ILE A 17 5.30 -4.73 -1.53
CA ILE A 17 4.71 -5.08 -0.24
C ILE A 17 4.03 -3.84 0.33
N PHE A 18 2.85 -4.03 0.92
CA PHE A 18 2.01 -2.98 1.47
C PHE A 18 1.45 -3.41 2.82
N THR A 19 1.42 -2.49 3.77
CA THR A 19 0.69 -2.70 5.04
C THR A 19 -0.83 -2.62 4.83
N ALA A 20 -1.62 -3.21 5.73
CA ALA A 20 -3.09 -3.08 5.70
C ALA A 20 -3.57 -1.62 5.58
N HIS A 21 -2.89 -0.72 6.30
CA HIS A 21 -3.19 0.71 6.27
C HIS A 21 -2.93 1.32 4.89
N GLU A 22 -1.76 1.07 4.31
CA GLU A 22 -1.44 1.57 2.96
C GLU A 22 -2.41 1.03 1.92
N VAL A 23 -2.72 -0.27 1.95
CA VAL A 23 -3.69 -0.87 1.03
C VAL A 23 -5.02 -0.15 1.14
N ALA A 24 -5.54 0.08 2.35
CA ALA A 24 -6.83 0.75 2.53
C ALA A 24 -6.85 2.17 1.95
N TYR A 25 -5.84 3.00 2.22
CA TYR A 25 -5.77 4.35 1.66
C TYR A 25 -5.63 4.34 0.14
N LEU A 26 -4.71 3.53 -0.39
CA LEU A 26 -4.45 3.44 -1.83
C LEU A 26 -5.65 2.88 -2.60
N TRP A 27 -6.44 2.01 -1.97
CA TRP A 27 -7.68 1.47 -2.55
C TRP A 27 -8.69 2.55 -2.90
N PHE A 28 -8.78 3.59 -2.06
CA PHE A 28 -9.65 4.75 -2.28
C PHE A 28 -8.95 5.92 -3.02
N GLY A 29 -7.73 5.71 -3.53
CA GLY A 29 -6.97 6.76 -4.22
C GLY A 29 -6.51 7.89 -3.29
N LEU A 30 -6.28 7.58 -2.02
CA LEU A 30 -5.87 8.53 -0.98
C LEU A 30 -4.41 8.30 -0.58
N GLN A 31 -3.70 9.39 -0.29
CA GLN A 31 -2.36 9.31 0.27
C GLN A 31 -2.42 8.67 1.67
N PRO A 32 -1.61 7.64 1.96
CA PRO A 32 -1.55 7.06 3.29
C PRO A 32 -1.24 8.10 4.36
N ASN A 33 -2.07 8.14 5.40
CA ASN A 33 -1.86 8.95 6.59
C ASN A 33 -1.54 8.02 7.76
N TYR A 34 -0.38 8.22 8.39
CA TYR A 34 0.11 7.41 9.51
C TYR A 34 -0.18 8.03 10.89
N GLY A 35 -1.03 9.07 10.96
CA GLY A 35 -1.58 9.56 12.22
C GLY A 35 -2.60 8.60 12.83
N ASN A 36 -3.01 8.86 14.08
CA ASN A 36 -3.90 7.95 14.82
C ASN A 36 -5.39 8.03 14.41
N ASP A 37 -5.79 9.11 13.73
CA ASP A 37 -7.19 9.34 13.31
C ASP A 37 -7.37 9.00 11.84
N HIS A 38 -8.22 8.00 11.58
CA HIS A 38 -8.53 7.54 10.23
C HIS A 38 -10.00 7.76 9.87
N PRO A 39 -10.31 8.06 8.60
CA PRO A 39 -11.68 8.03 8.11
C PRO A 39 -12.32 6.65 8.29
N GLY A 40 -13.61 6.58 8.65
CA GLY A 40 -14.28 5.32 8.98
C GLY A 40 -14.25 4.27 7.86
N ASN A 41 -14.29 4.68 6.60
CA ASN A 41 -14.16 3.78 5.44
C ASN A 41 -12.77 3.09 5.38
N ILE A 42 -11.70 3.78 5.78
CA ILE A 42 -10.36 3.18 5.91
C ILE A 42 -10.38 2.10 6.99
N THR A 43 -10.90 2.43 8.18
CA THR A 43 -10.98 1.47 9.29
C THR A 43 -11.79 0.23 8.91
N SER A 44 -12.97 0.42 8.29
CA SER A 44 -13.79 -0.70 7.81
C SER A 44 -13.08 -1.55 6.76
N PHE A 45 -12.31 -0.94 5.86
CA PHE A 45 -11.58 -1.68 4.83
C PHE A 45 -10.40 -2.48 5.41
N VAL A 46 -9.67 -1.94 6.38
CA VAL A 46 -8.62 -2.67 7.10
C VAL A 46 -9.18 -3.92 7.79
N LEU A 47 -10.37 -3.82 8.39
CA LEU A 47 -11.06 -4.97 8.99
C LEU A 47 -11.44 -6.01 7.93
N ALA A 48 -11.96 -5.58 6.77
CA ALA A 48 -12.29 -6.47 5.66
C ALA A 48 -11.04 -7.20 5.12
N LEU A 49 -9.90 -6.50 4.98
CA LEU A 49 -8.62 -7.12 4.60
C LEU A 49 -8.17 -8.18 5.60
N SER A 50 -8.32 -7.89 6.90
CA SER A 50 -7.98 -8.85 7.97
C SER A 50 -8.87 -10.10 7.91
N GLU A 51 -10.15 -9.95 7.57
CA GLU A 51 -11.05 -11.09 7.39
C GLU A 51 -10.68 -11.95 6.18
N THR A 52 -10.32 -11.32 5.05
CA THR A 52 -9.85 -12.06 3.85
C THR A 52 -8.54 -12.80 4.10
N GLN A 53 -7.65 -12.23 4.93
CA GLN A 53 -6.47 -12.93 5.41
C GLN A 53 -6.83 -14.19 6.21
N LEU A 54 -7.77 -14.11 7.16
CA LEU A 54 -8.19 -15.27 7.96
C LEU A 54 -8.76 -16.40 7.08
N ARG A 55 -9.36 -16.06 5.95
CA ARG A 55 -9.86 -17.01 4.94
C ARG A 55 -8.76 -17.56 4.02
N SER A 56 -7.49 -17.18 4.25
CA SER A 56 -6.33 -17.56 3.43
C SER A 56 -6.45 -17.14 1.96
N GLU A 57 -7.17 -16.05 1.71
CA GLU A 57 -7.42 -15.53 0.36
C GLU A 57 -6.34 -14.56 -0.13
N LEU A 58 -5.51 -14.06 0.78
CA LEU A 58 -4.37 -13.19 0.52
C LEU A 58 -3.12 -13.84 1.12
N LEU A 59 -2.05 -13.97 0.32
CA LEU A 59 -0.74 -14.36 0.85
C LEU A 59 -0.13 -13.18 1.59
N LEU A 60 0.39 -13.46 2.78
CA LEU A 60 1.14 -12.52 3.59
C LEU A 60 2.63 -12.78 3.47
N THR A 61 3.38 -11.69 3.46
CA THR A 61 4.80 -11.68 3.78
C THR A 61 4.97 -11.18 5.22
N GLY A 62 5.93 -11.71 5.96
CA GLY A 62 6.19 -11.31 7.35
C GLY A 62 5.72 -12.31 8.42
N ASP A 63 6.43 -12.32 9.54
CA ASP A 63 6.16 -13.20 10.68
C ASP A 63 5.26 -12.47 11.69
N THR A 64 4.02 -12.93 11.86
CA THR A 64 3.22 -12.58 13.04
C THR A 64 3.51 -13.61 14.14
N GLY A 65 4.04 -13.17 15.27
CA GLY A 65 4.37 -14.10 16.34
C GLY A 65 5.19 -13.53 17.48
N ARG A 66 5.62 -14.44 18.35
CA ARG A 66 6.48 -14.13 19.50
C ARG A 66 7.90 -13.93 19.01
N ARG A 67 8.40 -12.69 19.12
CA ARG A 67 9.83 -12.43 18.99
C ARG A 67 10.46 -12.40 20.36
N TYR A 68 11.62 -13.04 20.47
CA TYR A 68 12.43 -12.98 21.66
C TYR A 68 13.60 -12.02 21.41
N TYR A 69 13.81 -11.09 22.32
CA TYR A 69 14.97 -10.22 22.32
C TYR A 69 15.61 -10.23 23.70
N THR A 70 16.87 -9.85 23.76
CA THR A 70 17.61 -9.75 25.02
C THR A 70 17.68 -8.28 25.38
N ASP A 71 17.25 -7.91 26.59
CA ASP A 71 17.41 -6.55 27.07
C ASP A 71 18.89 -6.22 27.37
N SER A 72 19.16 -4.96 27.70
CA SER A 72 20.52 -4.49 28.03
C SER A 72 21.13 -5.15 29.27
N HIS A 73 20.35 -5.92 30.04
CA HIS A 73 20.79 -6.66 31.23
C HIS A 73 20.89 -8.16 30.98
N GLY A 74 20.77 -8.62 29.72
CA GLY A 74 20.90 -10.03 29.38
C GLY A 74 19.62 -10.85 29.60
N LYS A 75 18.50 -10.22 29.96
CA LYS A 75 17.22 -10.92 30.20
C LYS A 75 16.49 -11.14 28.88
N ARG A 76 16.10 -12.39 28.62
CA ARG A 76 15.26 -12.74 27.48
C ARG A 76 13.84 -12.22 27.71
N MET A 77 13.41 -11.31 26.87
CA MET A 77 12.08 -10.71 26.84
C MET A 77 11.31 -11.27 25.65
N GLU A 78 10.01 -11.48 25.83
CA GLU A 78 9.09 -11.89 24.80
C GLU A 78 8.24 -10.68 24.41
N ALA A 79 8.28 -10.29 23.14
CA ALA A 79 7.30 -9.36 22.58
C ALA A 79 6.38 -10.12 21.63
N TRP A 80 5.08 -9.92 21.82
CA TRP A 80 4.12 -10.20 20.77
C TRP A 80 4.27 -9.10 19.72
N VAL A 81 4.90 -9.43 18.60
CA VAL A 81 5.06 -8.49 17.49
C VAL A 81 3.88 -8.71 16.56
N GLN A 82 2.89 -7.82 16.65
CA GLN A 82 1.90 -7.66 15.62
C GLN A 82 2.54 -6.80 14.52
N GLU A 83 3.44 -7.39 13.74
CA GLU A 83 3.77 -6.79 12.45
C GLU A 83 2.45 -6.75 11.67
N SER A 84 2.06 -5.55 11.24
CA SER A 84 0.88 -5.40 10.39
C SER A 84 1.10 -6.32 9.19
N PRO A 85 0.14 -7.20 8.88
CA PRO A 85 0.30 -8.14 7.78
C PRO A 85 0.72 -7.38 6.53
N ASP A 86 1.87 -7.76 5.99
CA ASP A 86 2.46 -7.16 4.81
C ASP A 86 1.91 -7.93 3.61
N TYR A 87 1.07 -7.27 2.82
CA TYR A 87 0.38 -7.83 1.67
C TYR A 87 1.22 -7.69 0.41
N GLU A 88 1.40 -8.79 -0.32
CA GLU A 88 2.09 -8.75 -1.60
C GLU A 88 1.17 -8.17 -2.69
N ARG A 89 1.72 -7.30 -3.54
CA ARG A 89 1.03 -6.69 -4.69
C ARG A 89 0.35 -7.73 -5.57
N ALA A 90 1.04 -8.82 -5.89
CA ALA A 90 0.51 -9.86 -6.76
C ALA A 90 -0.77 -10.47 -6.17
N SER A 91 -0.73 -10.82 -4.89
CA SER A 91 -1.89 -11.34 -4.14
C SER A 91 -3.04 -10.35 -4.09
N LEU A 92 -2.75 -9.08 -3.79
CA LEU A 92 -3.76 -8.01 -3.79
C LEU A 92 -4.39 -7.84 -5.17
N ARG A 93 -3.59 -7.89 -6.24
CA ARG A 93 -4.08 -7.76 -7.62
C ARG A 93 -4.99 -8.92 -7.99
N SER A 94 -4.57 -10.16 -7.74
CA SER A 94 -5.41 -11.35 -7.99
C SER A 94 -6.70 -11.33 -7.18
N TRP A 95 -6.66 -10.86 -5.93
CA TRP A 95 -7.86 -10.68 -5.13
C TRP A 95 -8.79 -9.60 -5.72
N ALA A 96 -8.25 -8.44 -6.09
CA ALA A 96 -9.01 -7.36 -6.70
C ALA A 96 -9.70 -7.81 -8.00
N GLU A 97 -8.99 -8.55 -8.86
CA GLU A 97 -9.55 -9.16 -10.09
C GLU A 97 -10.73 -10.09 -9.76
N ARG A 98 -10.57 -10.95 -8.74
CA ARG A 98 -11.61 -11.91 -8.31
C ARG A 98 -12.88 -11.22 -7.79
N ILE A 99 -12.74 -10.09 -7.10
CA ILE A 99 -13.89 -9.31 -6.59
C ILE A 99 -14.37 -8.23 -7.58
N GLY A 100 -13.81 -8.19 -8.79
CA GLY A 100 -14.22 -7.25 -9.85
C GLY A 100 -13.87 -5.79 -9.59
N GLN A 101 -12.88 -5.52 -8.73
CA GLN A 101 -12.43 -4.17 -8.41
C GLN A 101 -11.08 -3.85 -9.07
N LYS A 102 -10.90 -2.58 -9.43
CA LYS A 102 -9.69 -2.10 -10.12
C LYS A 102 -9.08 -0.85 -9.44
N PRO A 103 -8.60 -0.97 -8.19
CA PRO A 103 -7.92 0.13 -7.52
C PRO A 103 -6.67 0.55 -8.30
N LEU A 104 -6.53 1.85 -8.58
CA LEU A 104 -5.53 2.36 -9.52
C LEU A 104 -4.08 1.97 -9.16
N PHE A 105 -3.74 1.86 -7.88
CA PHE A 105 -2.38 1.49 -7.44
C PHE A 105 -1.96 0.04 -7.79
N LEU A 106 -2.91 -0.84 -8.08
CA LEU A 106 -2.67 -2.23 -8.51
C LEU A 106 -2.75 -2.40 -10.03
N PHE A 107 -3.44 -1.49 -10.72
CA PHE A 107 -3.65 -1.54 -12.16
C PHE A 107 -3.25 -0.21 -12.83
N PRO A 108 -1.95 0.06 -12.95
CA PRO A 108 -1.44 1.28 -13.58
C PRO A 108 -1.96 1.48 -15.01
N GLU A 109 -2.27 0.39 -15.72
CA GLU A 109 -2.79 0.42 -17.08
C GLU A 109 -4.19 1.03 -17.24
N TYR A 110 -4.95 1.24 -16.16
CA TYR A 110 -6.25 1.93 -16.20
C TYR A 110 -6.16 3.41 -15.79
N ARG A 111 -4.96 3.91 -15.49
CA ARG A 111 -4.78 5.33 -15.19
C ARG A 111 -4.78 6.10 -16.50
N GLU A 112 -5.41 7.27 -16.49
CA GLU A 112 -5.26 8.21 -17.60
C GLU A 112 -3.77 8.57 -17.72
N PRO A 113 -3.21 8.59 -18.94
CA PRO A 113 -1.84 9.03 -19.14
C PRO A 113 -1.71 10.45 -18.59
N LEU A 114 -0.66 10.70 -17.81
CA LEU A 114 -0.33 12.05 -17.35
C LEU A 114 -0.29 12.97 -18.59
N PRO A 115 -0.92 14.16 -18.54
CA PRO A 115 -0.82 15.12 -19.63
C PRO A 115 0.66 15.33 -19.96
N LEU A 116 1.06 15.01 -21.19
CA LEU A 116 2.40 15.20 -21.74
C LEU A 116 2.69 16.69 -22.02
N ASP A 117 2.18 17.61 -21.20
CA ASP A 117 2.53 19.02 -21.28
C ASP A 117 3.76 19.23 -20.42
N ASN A 118 4.88 19.58 -21.05
CA ASN A 118 6.24 19.80 -20.49
C ASN A 118 7.24 18.65 -20.66
N ALA A 119 7.07 17.77 -21.67
CA ALA A 119 8.27 17.29 -22.36
C ALA A 119 8.89 18.51 -23.04
N ALA A 120 9.81 19.18 -22.34
CA ALA A 120 10.55 20.32 -22.86
C ALA A 120 11.10 19.94 -24.24
N ILE A 121 10.48 20.52 -25.26
CA ILE A 121 11.06 20.68 -26.58
C ILE A 121 12.23 21.64 -26.36
N VAL A 122 13.36 21.11 -25.89
CA VAL A 122 14.65 21.69 -26.21
C VAL A 122 14.91 21.26 -27.65
N SER A 123 14.20 21.91 -28.56
CA SER A 123 14.74 22.18 -29.88
C SER A 123 15.95 23.07 -29.65
N CYS A 124 17.12 22.47 -29.45
CA CYS A 124 18.35 23.14 -29.86
C CYS A 124 18.37 23.11 -31.40
N GLY A 125 17.60 24.02 -31.98
CA GLY A 125 17.88 24.56 -33.30
C GLY A 125 18.82 25.76 -33.16
N ASN A 126 19.59 25.95 -34.23
CA ASN A 126 20.52 27.04 -34.57
C ASN A 126 21.99 26.69 -34.33
N GLU A 127 22.69 26.24 -35.38
CA GLU A 127 23.27 27.05 -36.46
C GLU A 127 24.55 27.75 -35.98
N ASP A 128 25.69 27.12 -36.25
CA ASP A 128 26.74 27.62 -37.17
C ASP A 128 27.70 26.46 -37.54
#